data_AF-A0A4U6SVJ0-F1
#
_entry.id   AF-A0A4U6SVJ0-F1
#
_cell.length_a   1.000
_cell.length_b   1.000
_cell.length_c   1.000
_cell.angle_alpha   90.00
_cell.angle_beta   90.00
_cell.angle_gamma   90.00
#
_symmetry.space_group_name_H-M   'P 1'
#
loop_
_entity.id
_entity.type
_entity.pdbx_description
1 polymer ?
#
loop_
_entity_poly.entity_id
_entity_poly.type
_entity_poly.pdbx_seq_one_letter_code
_entity_poly.pdbx_strand_id
1 'polypeptide(L)'
;METMRAEPVADGQPSLPSADVVSKVLSQNSSNTTFLKNAGIPTSSSKSQSAGEEALPVLHQQVEELKKKTEAAEKVLVRTQRQYVELKKQQDESNVILMKILNLNTPGTSSHP
;
A
#
# COMPACT_ATOMS: atom_id res chain seq x y z
N MET A 1 -2.97 -38.79 62.21
CA MET A 1 -2.94 -37.42 61.69
C MET A 1 -1.88 -37.37 60.62
N GLU A 2 -2.27 -37.26 59.35
CA GLU A 2 -1.33 -37.24 58.22
C GLU A 2 -0.88 -35.80 57.96
N THR A 3 0.43 -35.58 58.04
CA THR A 3 1.09 -34.30 57.79
C THR A 3 1.21 -34.05 56.30
N MET A 4 0.54 -33.02 55.79
CA MET A 4 0.70 -32.55 54.41
C MET A 4 2.13 -32.04 54.20
N ARG A 5 2.88 -32.65 53.28
CA ARG A 5 4.18 -32.11 52.85
C ARG A 5 3.93 -30.94 51.89
N ALA A 6 4.30 -29.74 52.30
CA ALA A 6 4.51 -28.61 51.39
C ALA A 6 5.87 -28.79 50.71
N GLU A 7 5.91 -28.71 49.38
CA GLU A 7 7.17 -28.66 48.63
C GLU A 7 7.98 -27.42 49.04
N PRO A 8 9.32 -27.56 49.16
CA PRO A 8 10.18 -26.44 49.49
C PRO A 8 10.23 -25.46 48.30
N VAL A 9 9.76 -24.23 48.53
CA VAL A 9 9.96 -23.11 47.61
C VAL A 9 11.45 -22.80 47.57
N ALA A 10 12.06 -22.98 46.40
CA ALA A 10 13.43 -22.58 46.14
C ALA A 10 13.57 -21.06 46.29
N ASP A 11 14.38 -20.66 47.26
CA ASP A 11 14.65 -19.28 47.63
C ASP A 11 15.39 -18.58 46.49
N GLY A 12 14.79 -17.52 45.91
CA GLY A 12 15.45 -16.66 44.92
C GLY A 12 14.70 -16.33 43.63
N GLN A 13 13.51 -16.87 43.38
CA GLN A 13 12.73 -16.48 42.19
C GLN A 13 11.81 -15.29 42.51
N PRO A 14 11.84 -14.17 41.73
CA PRO A 14 10.95 -13.05 41.98
C PRO A 14 9.50 -13.54 41.99
N SER A 15 8.77 -13.19 43.06
CA SER A 15 7.34 -13.51 43.16
C SER A 15 6.65 -12.98 41.91
N LEU A 16 6.02 -13.88 41.15
CA LEU A 16 5.41 -13.51 39.89
C LEU A 16 4.39 -12.38 40.17
N PRO A 17 4.40 -11.30 39.38
CA PRO A 17 3.40 -10.26 39.45
C PRO A 17 2.01 -10.88 39.48
N SER A 18 1.10 -10.31 40.27
CA SER A 18 -0.28 -10.81 40.39
C SER A 18 -0.95 -10.99 39.01
N ALA A 19 -0.63 -10.12 38.05
CA ALA A 19 -1.08 -10.25 36.66
C ALA A 19 -0.59 -11.53 35.96
N ASP A 20 0.65 -11.95 36.20
CA ASP A 20 1.23 -13.16 35.60
C ASP A 20 0.68 -14.44 36.25
N VAL A 21 0.44 -14.39 37.56
CA VAL A 21 -0.24 -15.48 38.29
C VAL A 21 -1.66 -15.64 37.76
N VAL A 22 -2.39 -14.53 37.61
CA VAL A 22 -3.76 -14.51 37.07
C VAL A 22 -3.79 -14.99 35.61
N SER A 23 -2.83 -14.54 34.78
CA SER A 23 -2.69 -14.98 33.39
C SER A 23 -2.41 -16.49 33.27
N LYS A 24 -1.52 -17.03 34.10
CA LYS A 24 -1.25 -18.48 34.16
C LYS A 24 -2.48 -19.27 34.59
N VAL A 25 -3.19 -18.83 35.63
CA VAL A 25 -4.41 -19.51 36.12
C VAL A 25 -5.52 -19.47 35.07
N LEU A 26 -5.72 -18.34 34.40
CA LEU A 26 -6.65 -18.20 33.27
C LEU A 26 -6.23 -19.07 32.08
N SER A 27 -4.95 -19.14 31.76
CA SER A 27 -4.41 -19.98 30.68
C SER A 27 -4.62 -21.47 30.98
N GLN A 28 -4.41 -21.90 32.23
CA GLN A 28 -4.66 -23.27 32.68
C GLN A 28 -6.16 -23.60 32.69
N ASN A 29 -7.01 -22.62 32.99
CA ASN A 29 -8.46 -22.73 32.98
C ASN A 29 -9.10 -22.50 31.60
N SER A 30 -8.33 -22.06 30.59
CA SER A 30 -8.84 -21.69 29.26
C SER A 30 -9.53 -22.84 28.50
N SER A 31 -9.24 -24.10 28.88
CA SER A 31 -9.95 -25.28 28.36
C SER A 31 -11.29 -25.55 29.08
N ASN A 32 -11.55 -24.86 30.19
CA ASN A 32 -12.75 -24.97 31.02
C ASN A 32 -13.47 -23.61 31.05
N THR A 33 -13.99 -23.21 29.89
CA THR A 33 -14.59 -21.88 29.59
C THR A 33 -15.87 -21.55 30.38
N THR A 34 -16.25 -22.39 31.33
CA THR A 34 -17.46 -22.28 32.16
C THR A 34 -17.50 -20.95 32.93
N PHE A 35 -16.36 -20.48 33.46
CA PHE A 35 -16.31 -19.20 34.18
C PHE A 35 -16.64 -18.00 33.29
N LEU A 36 -16.03 -17.92 32.10
CA LEU A 36 -16.28 -16.84 31.15
C LEU A 36 -17.69 -16.90 30.56
N LYS A 37 -18.23 -18.11 30.34
CA LYS A 37 -19.63 -18.32 29.94
C LYS A 37 -20.62 -17.80 30.99
N ASN A 38 -20.39 -18.09 32.28
CA ASN A 38 -21.26 -17.60 33.36
C ASN A 38 -21.18 -16.09 33.55
N ALA A 39 -20.03 -15.48 33.24
CA ALA A 39 -19.85 -14.02 33.22
C ALA A 39 -20.43 -13.33 31.97
N GLY A 40 -21.04 -14.08 31.05
CA GLY A 40 -21.61 -13.54 29.81
C GLY A 40 -20.57 -13.07 28.80
N ILE A 41 -19.29 -13.43 28.96
CA ILE A 41 -18.22 -13.00 28.07
C ILE A 41 -18.16 -13.97 26.87
N PRO A 42 -18.45 -13.51 25.64
CA PRO A 42 -18.38 -14.36 24.46
C PRO A 42 -16.93 -14.76 24.19
N THR A 43 -16.63 -16.06 24.27
CA THR A 43 -15.32 -16.61 23.96
C THR A 43 -15.26 -16.96 22.46
N SER A 44 -14.88 -15.99 21.62
CA SER A 44 -14.51 -16.33 20.24
C SER A 44 -13.11 -16.94 20.26
N SER A 45 -13.02 -18.27 20.24
CA SER A 45 -11.77 -18.96 19.89
C SER A 45 -11.52 -18.75 18.40
N SER A 46 -11.00 -17.57 18.05
CA SER A 46 -10.66 -17.22 16.68
C SER A 46 -9.29 -17.83 16.40
N LYS A 47 -9.28 -18.98 15.75
CA LYS A 47 -8.08 -19.58 15.17
C LYS A 47 -7.60 -18.66 14.05
N SER A 48 -6.57 -17.87 14.33
CA SER A 48 -5.89 -17.03 13.33
C SER A 48 -5.25 -17.94 12.28
N GLN A 49 -5.90 -18.18 11.15
CA GLN A 49 -5.23 -18.75 9.99
C GLN A 49 -4.24 -17.71 9.47
N SER A 50 -2.96 -18.07 9.49
CA SER A 50 -1.86 -17.29 8.91
C SER A 50 -2.10 -17.14 7.39
N ALA A 51 -2.58 -15.98 6.98
CA ALA A 51 -2.81 -15.60 5.58
C ALA A 51 -1.53 -15.04 4.90
N GLY A 52 -0.35 -15.49 5.32
CA GLY A 52 0.94 -14.90 4.93
C GLY A 52 1.58 -15.50 3.68
N GLU A 53 1.37 -16.79 3.38
CA GLU A 53 2.17 -17.49 2.36
C GLU A 53 1.54 -17.48 0.96
N GLU A 54 0.20 -17.46 0.82
CA GLU A 54 -0.46 -17.42 -0.50
C GLU A 54 -0.55 -16.00 -1.10
N ALA A 55 -0.32 -14.95 -0.31
CA ALA A 55 -0.44 -13.57 -0.78
C ALA A 55 0.77 -13.08 -1.59
N LEU A 56 1.96 -13.65 -1.34
CA LEU A 56 3.21 -13.18 -1.96
C LEU A 56 3.29 -13.40 -3.48
N PRO A 57 2.92 -14.57 -4.03
CA PRO A 57 2.98 -14.81 -5.48
C PRO A 57 1.99 -13.92 -6.25
N VAL A 58 0.81 -13.69 -5.69
CA VAL A 58 -0.24 -12.84 -6.28
C VAL A 58 0.22 -11.37 -6.33
N LEU A 59 0.82 -10.87 -5.25
CA LEU A 59 1.36 -9.52 -5.21
C LEU A 59 2.51 -9.34 -6.21
N HIS A 60 3.40 -10.33 -6.34
CA HIS A 60 4.49 -10.27 -7.32
C HIS A 60 3.98 -10.19 -8.77
N GLN A 61 2.97 -10.99 -9.10
CA GLN A 61 2.33 -10.97 -10.42
C GLN A 61 1.71 -9.59 -10.72
N GLN A 62 0.99 -9.00 -9.76
CA GLN A 62 0.38 -7.67 -9.92
C GLN A 62 1.42 -6.58 -10.14
N VAL A 63 2.56 -6.63 -9.43
CA VAL A 63 3.66 -5.66 -9.59
C VAL A 63 4.26 -5.75 -11.00
N GLU A 64 4.49 -6.96 -11.52
CA GLU A 64 5.03 -7.14 -12.88
C GLU A 64 4.05 -6.69 -13.97
N GLU A 65 2.75 -6.93 -13.80
CA GLU A 65 1.73 -6.42 -14.72
C GLU A 65 1.64 -4.89 -14.69
N LEU A 66 1.65 -4.29 -13.50
CA LEU A 66 1.66 -2.84 -13.31
C LEU A 66 2.91 -2.21 -13.95
N LYS A 67 4.07 -2.84 -13.80
CA LYS A 67 5.32 -2.39 -14.41
C LYS A 67 5.24 -2.39 -15.93
N LYS A 68 4.76 -3.47 -16.55
CA LYS A 68 4.57 -3.55 -18.02
C LYS A 68 3.59 -2.49 -18.53
N LYS A 69 2.49 -2.28 -17.81
CA LYS A 69 1.51 -1.24 -18.15
C LYS A 69 2.12 0.16 -18.07
N THR A 70 2.91 0.42 -17.03
CA THR A 70 3.61 1.70 -16.84
C THR A 70 4.61 1.95 -17.98
N GLU A 71 5.43 0.96 -18.34
CA GLU A 71 6.39 1.09 -19.44
C GLU A 71 5.68 1.34 -20.79
N ALA A 72 4.56 0.66 -21.04
CA ALA A 72 3.75 0.90 -22.24
C ALA A 72 3.17 2.32 -22.26
N ALA A 73 2.65 2.80 -21.14
CA ALA A 73 2.11 4.15 -20.99
C ALA A 73 3.20 5.22 -21.22
N GLU A 74 4.39 5.01 -20.68
CA GLU A 74 5.53 5.92 -20.85
C GLU A 74 5.97 6.01 -22.32
N LYS A 75 6.03 4.88 -23.03
CA LYS A 75 6.31 4.87 -24.48
C LYS A 75 5.25 5.63 -25.28
N VAL A 76 3.97 5.52 -24.91
CA VAL A 76 2.90 6.30 -25.54
C VAL A 76 3.09 7.78 -25.25
N LEU A 77 3.38 8.16 -24.01
CA LEU A 77 3.61 9.55 -23.61
C LEU A 77 4.76 10.18 -24.40
N VAL A 78 5.89 9.48 -24.55
CA VAL A 78 7.03 9.97 -25.34
C VAL A 78 6.66 10.17 -26.81
N ARG A 79 5.89 9.25 -27.40
CA ARG A 79 5.41 9.40 -28.79
C ARG A 79 4.49 10.60 -28.93
N THR A 80 3.53 10.77 -28.03
CA THR A 80 2.61 11.92 -28.01
C THR A 80 3.36 13.24 -27.87
N GLN A 81 4.34 13.30 -26.96
CA GLN A 81 5.18 14.48 -26.78
C GLN A 81 5.94 14.83 -28.07
N ARG A 82 6.51 13.83 -28.76
CA ARG A 82 7.18 14.04 -30.05
C ARG A 82 6.20 14.60 -31.10
N GLN A 83 5.01 14.02 -31.21
CA GLN A 83 3.99 14.48 -32.16
C GLN A 83 3.55 15.92 -31.89
N TYR A 84 3.40 16.29 -30.62
CA TYR A 84 3.05 17.65 -30.22
C TYR A 84 4.12 18.66 -30.65
N VAL A 85 5.41 18.34 -30.45
CA VAL A 85 6.52 19.20 -30.87
C VAL A 85 6.55 19.38 -32.39
N GLU A 86 6.38 18.30 -33.17
CA GLU A 86 6.35 18.41 -34.64
C GLU A 86 5.15 19.22 -35.13
N LEU A 87 3.96 19.00 -34.54
CA LEU A 87 2.77 19.77 -34.88
C LEU A 87 2.96 21.27 -34.59
N LYS A 88 3.58 21.60 -33.45
CA LYS A 88 3.89 22.98 -33.08
C LYS A 88 4.83 23.63 -34.09
N LYS A 89 5.87 22.91 -34.51
CA LYS A 89 6.80 23.37 -35.56
C LYS A 89 6.09 23.61 -36.89
N GLN A 90 5.23 22.69 -37.33
CA GLN A 90 4.42 22.87 -38.55
C GLN A 90 3.49 24.09 -38.46
N GLN A 91 2.89 24.32 -37.29
CA GLN A 91 2.08 25.50 -37.05
C GLN A 91 2.90 26.80 -37.17
N ASP A 92 4.10 26.82 -36.59
CA ASP A 92 4.98 27.99 -36.65
C ASP A 92 5.48 28.23 -38.09
N GLU A 93 5.80 27.19 -38.85
CA GLU A 93 6.12 27.28 -40.28
C GLU A 93 4.94 27.82 -41.11
N SER A 94 3.72 27.33 -40.85
CA SER A 94 2.50 27.82 -41.48
C SER A 94 2.26 29.31 -41.22
N ASN A 95 2.44 29.74 -39.96
CA ASN A 95 2.33 31.15 -39.57
C ASN A 95 3.35 32.03 -40.31
N VAL A 96 4.59 31.56 -40.49
CA VAL A 96 5.62 32.28 -41.25
C VAL A 96 5.23 32.43 -42.72
N ILE A 97 4.70 31.38 -43.34
CA ILE A 97 4.25 31.42 -44.73
C ILE A 97 3.08 32.40 -44.87
N LEU A 98 2.10 32.34 -43.96
CA LEU A 98 0.96 33.26 -43.95
C LEU A 98 1.42 34.72 -43.85
N MET A 99 2.36 35.02 -42.95
CA MET A 99 2.93 36.37 -42.83
C MET A 99 3.60 36.85 -44.12
N LYS A 100 4.34 35.97 -44.81
CA LYS A 100 4.95 36.31 -46.11
C LYS A 100 3.89 36.61 -47.17
N ILE A 101 2.84 35.79 -47.25
CA ILE A 101 1.74 36.00 -48.20
C ILE A 101 1.02 37.32 -47.90
N LEU A 102 0.70 37.60 -46.64
CA LEU A 102 0.04 38.85 -46.25
C LEU A 102 0.88 40.08 -46.63
N ASN A 103 2.18 40.05 -46.35
CA ASN A 103 3.10 41.14 -46.69
C ASN A 103 3.27 41.34 -48.21
N LEU A 104 3.19 40.26 -49.00
CA LEU A 104 3.24 40.35 -50.47
C LEU A 104 1.93 40.89 -51.06
N ASN A 105 0.79 40.66 -50.39
CA ASN A 105 -0.54 41.08 -50.86
C ASN A 105 -0.96 42.45 -50.35
N THR A 106 -0.19 43.13 -49.49
CA THR A 106 -0.40 44.55 -49.18
C THR A 106 0.14 45.40 -50.33
N PRO A 107 -0.70 45.99 -51.21
CA PRO A 107 -0.24 46.87 -52.25
C PRO A 107 0.09 48.21 -51.61
N GLY A 108 1.39 48.52 -51.46
CA GLY A 108 1.86 49.91 -51.41
C GLY A 108 1.49 50.78 -50.20
N THR A 109 1.76 50.36 -48.96
CA THR A 109 2.03 51.35 -47.88
C THR A 109 3.47 51.86 -47.90
N SER A 110 4.28 51.45 -48.89
CA SER A 110 5.47 52.20 -49.30
C SER A 110 5.08 53.33 -50.26
N SER A 111 4.40 54.35 -49.73
CA SER A 111 4.19 55.62 -50.43
C SER A 111 4.61 56.78 -49.51
N HIS A 112 5.93 57.03 -49.48
CA HIS A 112 6.68 58.27 -49.26
C HIS A 112 6.54 59.09 -47.94
N PRO A 113 7.62 59.73 -47.42
CA PRO A 113 7.54 60.78 -46.40
C PRO A 113 6.74 62.02 -46.84
#